data_AF-A0A6B3BCV3-F1
#
_entry.id   AF-A0A6B3BCV3-F1
#
_cell.length_a   1.000
_cell.length_b   1.000
_cell.length_c   1.000
_cell.angle_alpha   90.00
_cell.angle_beta   90.00
_cell.angle_gamma   90.00
#
_symmetry.space_group_name_H-M   'P 1'
#
loop_
_entity.id
_entity.type
_entity.pdbx_description
1 polymer ?
#
loop_
_entity_poly.entity_id
_entity_poly.type
_entity_poly.pdbx_seq_one_letter_code
_entity_poly.pdbx_strand_id
1 'polypeptide(L)'
;MGVVRTLEDLARIGRQRTVNDRSVHLNQDEVTADLLLDTVSADRVSLERMSIDGALTVRSCHIDELVIDHVEADALMVMNSRIGRLIIRNASMGCEVTVIDSSLDFLALHSCGATRLERLRVEELVQINALRGTLHVSNSRASSLTVRSQATSGRLGRPSVFVRDLKAREDLRFDDLWLSTLGLEDVETRELILQRVRLDEPLRASELHCSETVRMNGLIIPAEESTITNSTVSGSVDVRNLGLSDSSGGGTRPGVAARLALHRTTVATLTSASDASSVISLRDSSVTGTLGLPSGGSRYSLDNASSIGDMELAGQVFRNGAQALSFVERSFTEVTAVALESVRSALAKRNRNREVDELYYLARQREATALPLLRRAVGRGFLGGVLGWGVRARNPARVLAAGVLATGVAFHLSGAVRDPGRGLTDVTDVGKSFVLALALWLNVGTGMPSELATAKWTALAILLTVAGMLFTTLIVGIVIRKLVR
;
A
#
# COMPACT_ATOMS: atom_id res chain seq x y z
N MET A 1 -45.42 -31.14 2.75
CA MET A 1 -45.19 -29.70 2.96
C MET A 1 -46.15 -29.21 4.05
N GLY A 2 -45.64 -28.96 5.26
CA GLY A 2 -46.43 -28.37 6.34
C GLY A 2 -46.20 -26.85 6.36
N VAL A 3 -47.20 -26.06 5.95
CA VAL A 3 -47.12 -24.60 6.04
C VAL A 3 -47.69 -24.17 7.39
N VAL A 4 -46.83 -23.59 8.22
CA VAL A 4 -47.19 -23.06 9.54
C VAL A 4 -47.46 -21.57 9.39
N ARG A 5 -48.72 -21.18 9.57
CA ARG A 5 -49.16 -19.78 9.47
C ARG A 5 -49.50 -19.14 10.81
N THR A 6 -49.66 -19.96 11.85
CA THR A 6 -50.02 -19.51 13.19
C THR A 6 -49.08 -20.10 14.22
N LEU A 7 -48.92 -19.42 15.36
CA LEU A 7 -48.12 -19.94 16.48
C LEU A 7 -48.75 -21.21 17.06
N GLU A 8 -50.08 -21.32 17.06
CA GLU A 8 -50.77 -22.52 17.51
C GLU A 8 -50.47 -23.72 16.62
N ASP A 9 -50.35 -23.53 15.30
CA ASP A 9 -49.94 -24.59 14.37
C ASP A 9 -48.50 -25.03 14.64
N LEU A 10 -47.59 -24.09 14.96
CA LEU A 10 -46.22 -24.42 15.34
C LEU A 10 -46.17 -25.19 16.67
N ALA A 11 -46.93 -24.73 17.66
CA ALA A 11 -47.02 -25.35 18.98
C ALA A 11 -47.61 -26.77 18.91
N ARG A 12 -48.57 -27.01 18.00
CA ARG A 12 -49.11 -28.36 17.73
C ARG A 12 -48.04 -29.31 17.21
N ILE A 13 -47.14 -28.85 16.34
CA ILE A 13 -46.02 -29.67 15.84
C ILE A 13 -45.13 -30.10 17.00
N GLY A 14 -44.77 -29.18 17.90
CA GLY A 14 -43.97 -29.47 19.10
C GLY A 14 -44.73 -30.08 20.27
N ARG A 15 -45.98 -30.52 20.05
CA ARG A 15 -46.86 -31.09 21.08
C ARG A 15 -46.98 -30.22 22.34
N GLN A 16 -46.82 -28.90 22.21
CA GLN A 16 -46.95 -27.96 23.30
C GLN A 16 -48.44 -27.73 23.59
N ARG A 17 -48.85 -27.94 24.85
CA ARG A 17 -50.26 -27.80 25.26
C ARG A 17 -50.71 -26.35 25.40
N THR A 18 -49.79 -25.41 25.59
CA THR A 18 -50.07 -23.98 25.81
C THR A 18 -48.95 -23.13 25.24
N VAL A 19 -49.30 -22.18 24.35
CA VAL A 19 -48.41 -21.10 23.92
C VAL A 19 -48.38 -20.06 25.05
N ASN A 20 -47.40 -20.15 25.95
CA ASN A 20 -47.20 -19.13 26.96
C ASN A 20 -46.44 -17.95 26.32
N ASP A 21 -46.93 -16.72 26.55
CA ASP A 21 -46.22 -15.47 26.22
C ASP A 21 -45.71 -15.35 24.76
N ARG A 22 -46.53 -15.75 23.77
CA ARG A 22 -46.18 -15.72 22.32
C ARG A 22 -44.83 -16.39 21.99
N SER A 23 -44.42 -17.33 22.84
CA SER A 23 -43.19 -18.08 22.69
C SER A 23 -43.49 -19.53 22.31
N VAL A 24 -42.69 -20.08 21.41
CA VAL A 24 -42.78 -21.49 21.00
C VAL A 24 -41.40 -22.12 21.04
N HIS A 25 -41.33 -23.31 21.61
CA HIS A 25 -40.11 -24.09 21.75
C HIS A 25 -40.30 -25.49 21.18
N LEU A 26 -39.72 -25.75 20.01
CA LEU A 26 -39.65 -27.08 19.42
C LEU A 26 -38.35 -27.74 19.87
N ASN A 27 -38.43 -28.94 20.45
CA ASN A 27 -37.27 -29.63 20.99
C ASN A 27 -37.38 -31.14 20.74
N GLN A 28 -36.34 -31.72 20.12
CA GLN A 28 -36.27 -33.17 19.82
C GLN A 28 -37.43 -33.67 18.95
N ASP A 29 -37.83 -32.86 17.95
CA ASP A 29 -38.89 -33.22 17.03
C ASP A 29 -38.31 -33.67 15.67
N GLU A 30 -38.87 -34.75 15.14
CA GLU A 30 -38.66 -35.21 13.76
C GLU A 30 -39.80 -34.69 12.88
N VAL A 31 -39.46 -33.90 11.86
CA VAL A 31 -40.40 -33.38 10.87
C VAL A 31 -40.13 -34.09 9.54
N THR A 32 -41.07 -34.91 9.09
CA THR A 32 -40.91 -35.78 7.91
C THR A 32 -41.11 -35.03 6.57
N ALA A 33 -41.07 -33.70 6.57
CA ALA A 33 -41.28 -32.86 5.39
C ALA A 33 -40.74 -31.44 5.63
N ASP A 34 -40.66 -30.63 4.57
CA ASP A 34 -40.36 -29.20 4.68
C ASP A 34 -41.20 -28.49 5.75
N LEU A 35 -40.50 -27.69 6.57
CA LEU A 35 -41.07 -26.84 7.60
C LEU A 35 -41.00 -25.38 7.12
N LEU A 36 -42.17 -24.81 6.78
CA LEU A 36 -42.29 -23.42 6.36
C LEU A 36 -43.01 -22.61 7.44
N LEU A 37 -42.30 -21.69 8.09
CA LEU A 37 -42.89 -20.63 8.89
C LEU A 37 -43.21 -19.45 7.96
N ASP A 38 -44.49 -19.17 7.75
CA ASP A 38 -44.94 -18.13 6.85
C ASP A 38 -45.81 -17.13 7.60
N THR A 39 -45.43 -15.85 7.59
CA THR A 39 -46.18 -14.76 8.24
C THR A 39 -46.38 -14.89 9.75
N VAL A 40 -45.53 -15.68 10.42
CA VAL A 40 -45.59 -15.90 11.87
C VAL A 40 -45.11 -14.64 12.61
N SER A 41 -45.86 -14.24 13.63
CA SER A 41 -45.50 -13.14 14.54
C SER A 41 -45.34 -13.69 15.95
N ALA A 42 -44.17 -13.52 16.57
CA ALA A 42 -43.82 -14.15 17.84
C ALA A 42 -42.78 -13.35 18.63
N ASP A 43 -42.79 -13.49 19.95
CA ASP A 43 -41.76 -12.85 20.79
C ASP A 43 -40.50 -13.75 20.79
N ARG A 44 -40.67 -15.07 20.86
CA ARG A 44 -39.55 -16.01 20.79
C ARG A 44 -39.90 -17.31 20.10
N VAL A 45 -39.05 -17.75 19.18
CA VAL A 45 -39.13 -19.08 18.56
C VAL A 45 -37.80 -19.79 18.77
N SER A 46 -37.81 -20.93 19.45
CA SER A 46 -36.64 -21.80 19.63
C SER A 46 -36.85 -23.12 18.92
N LEU A 47 -35.94 -23.48 18.04
CA LEU A 47 -35.90 -24.74 17.29
C LEU A 47 -34.63 -25.47 17.71
N GLU A 48 -34.76 -26.43 18.63
CA GLU A 48 -33.64 -27.11 19.26
C GLU A 48 -33.63 -28.60 18.91
N ARG A 49 -32.49 -29.13 18.45
CA ARG A 49 -32.29 -30.57 18.18
C ARG A 49 -33.38 -31.14 17.25
N MET A 50 -33.67 -30.44 16.17
CA MET A 50 -34.67 -30.86 15.19
C MET A 50 -34.04 -31.60 14.02
N SER A 51 -34.72 -32.65 13.56
CA SER A 51 -34.39 -33.35 12.32
C SER A 51 -35.52 -33.15 11.32
N ILE A 52 -35.23 -32.47 10.21
CA ILE A 52 -36.19 -32.10 9.18
C ILE A 52 -35.77 -32.80 7.88
N ASP A 53 -36.63 -33.68 7.39
CA ASP A 53 -36.48 -34.34 6.08
C ASP A 53 -36.91 -33.36 4.97
N GLY A 54 -36.07 -32.35 4.75
CA GLY A 54 -36.29 -31.24 3.82
C GLY A 54 -35.70 -29.92 4.30
N ALA A 55 -36.27 -28.80 3.84
CA ALA A 55 -35.81 -27.45 4.16
C ALA A 55 -36.59 -26.81 5.32
N LEU A 56 -35.87 -26.05 6.15
CA LEU A 56 -36.45 -25.11 7.12
C LEU A 56 -36.50 -23.72 6.50
N THR A 57 -37.69 -23.21 6.24
CA THR A 57 -37.89 -21.87 5.65
C THR A 57 -38.64 -20.97 6.62
N VAL A 58 -38.09 -19.79 6.91
CA VAL A 58 -38.73 -18.71 7.66
C VAL A 58 -38.95 -17.55 6.71
N ARG A 59 -40.20 -17.26 6.40
CA ARG A 59 -40.59 -16.29 5.38
C ARG A 59 -41.60 -15.28 5.91
N SER A 60 -41.37 -14.00 5.61
CA SER A 60 -42.31 -12.92 5.92
C SER A 60 -42.69 -12.86 7.41
N CYS A 61 -41.81 -13.30 8.30
CA CYS A 61 -42.10 -13.42 9.73
C CYS A 61 -41.65 -12.16 10.50
N HIS A 62 -42.27 -11.92 11.65
CA HIS A 62 -41.87 -10.89 12.60
C HIS A 62 -41.58 -11.53 13.97
N ILE A 63 -40.31 -11.73 14.31
CA ILE A 63 -39.91 -12.50 15.50
C ILE A 63 -38.88 -11.73 16.31
N ASP A 64 -39.11 -11.47 17.60
CA ASP A 64 -38.12 -10.71 18.38
C ASP A 64 -36.85 -11.55 18.64
N GLU A 65 -36.97 -12.83 18.96
CA GLU A 65 -35.83 -13.75 19.08
C GLU A 65 -36.08 -15.09 18.37
N LEU A 66 -35.29 -15.40 17.33
CA LEU A 66 -35.28 -16.68 16.64
C LEU A 66 -33.98 -17.42 16.93
N VAL A 67 -34.10 -18.55 17.63
CA VAL A 67 -32.97 -19.44 17.96
C VAL A 67 -33.15 -20.76 17.22
N ILE A 68 -32.14 -21.13 16.45
CA ILE A 68 -32.07 -22.39 15.73
C ILE A 68 -30.78 -23.08 16.17
N ASP A 69 -30.89 -24.17 16.91
CA ASP A 69 -29.73 -24.85 17.51
C ASP A 69 -29.77 -26.36 17.27
N HIS A 70 -28.67 -26.93 16.78
CA HIS A 70 -28.55 -28.35 16.44
C HIS A 70 -29.64 -28.81 15.47
N VAL A 71 -29.76 -28.17 14.30
CA VAL A 71 -30.73 -28.57 13.26
C VAL A 71 -30.07 -29.40 12.17
N GLU A 72 -30.70 -30.53 11.87
CA GLU A 72 -30.42 -31.37 10.71
C GLU A 72 -31.50 -31.12 9.66
N ALA A 73 -31.13 -30.44 8.57
CA ALA A 73 -32.01 -30.12 7.45
C ALA A 73 -31.18 -30.00 6.17
N ASP A 74 -31.82 -30.08 5.00
CA ASP A 74 -31.16 -29.88 3.71
C ASP A 74 -30.72 -28.42 3.53
N ALA A 75 -31.56 -27.47 3.97
CA ALA A 75 -31.30 -26.05 3.90
C ALA A 75 -32.04 -25.30 5.01
N LEU A 76 -31.46 -24.18 5.45
CA LEU A 76 -32.07 -23.22 6.36
C LEU A 76 -32.14 -21.86 5.68
N MET A 77 -33.36 -21.41 5.40
CA MET A 77 -33.61 -20.18 4.66
C MET A 77 -34.40 -19.19 5.51
N VAL A 78 -33.86 -18.01 5.75
CA VAL A 78 -34.58 -16.89 6.36
C VAL A 78 -34.72 -15.79 5.31
N MET A 79 -35.95 -15.44 4.97
CA MET A 79 -36.24 -14.53 3.87
C MET A 79 -37.36 -13.53 4.17
N ASN A 80 -37.20 -12.31 3.67
CA ASN A 80 -38.22 -11.24 3.77
C ASN A 80 -38.74 -11.03 5.19
N SER A 81 -37.91 -11.24 6.21
CA SER A 81 -38.35 -11.28 7.61
C SER A 81 -37.75 -10.13 8.41
N ARG A 82 -38.46 -9.73 9.47
CA ARG A 82 -37.98 -8.78 10.47
C ARG A 82 -37.76 -9.52 11.77
N ILE A 83 -36.51 -9.82 12.09
CA ILE A 83 -36.16 -10.57 13.29
C ILE A 83 -35.31 -9.68 14.19
N GLY A 84 -35.62 -9.55 15.47
CA GLY A 84 -34.75 -8.80 16.38
C GLY A 84 -33.38 -9.49 16.47
N ARG A 85 -33.37 -10.68 17.06
CA ARG A 85 -32.16 -11.48 17.27
C ARG A 85 -32.24 -12.83 16.57
N LEU A 86 -31.40 -13.05 15.56
CA LEU A 86 -31.26 -14.33 14.87
C LEU A 86 -30.01 -15.06 15.35
N ILE A 87 -30.19 -16.25 15.92
CA ILE A 87 -29.10 -17.09 16.40
C ILE A 87 -29.21 -18.46 15.72
N ILE A 88 -28.21 -18.81 14.91
CA ILE A 88 -28.12 -20.13 14.29
C ILE A 88 -26.85 -20.82 14.79
N ARG A 89 -27.01 -22.00 15.38
CA ARG A 89 -25.93 -22.76 16.02
C ARG A 89 -25.96 -24.21 15.56
N ASN A 90 -24.78 -24.75 15.27
CA ASN A 90 -24.59 -26.18 15.04
C ASN A 90 -25.54 -26.77 13.97
N ALA A 91 -25.76 -26.04 12.88
CA ALA A 91 -26.42 -26.61 11.71
C ALA A 91 -25.57 -27.77 11.15
N SER A 92 -26.22 -28.80 10.62
CA SER A 92 -25.52 -29.94 10.01
C SER A 92 -24.59 -29.49 8.88
N MET A 93 -23.53 -30.23 8.61
CA MET A 93 -22.52 -29.84 7.61
C MET A 93 -23.06 -29.73 6.18
N GLY A 94 -24.11 -30.49 5.86
CA GLY A 94 -24.80 -30.42 4.56
C GLY A 94 -25.83 -29.30 4.47
N CYS A 95 -26.18 -28.65 5.58
CA CYS A 95 -27.18 -27.60 5.63
C CYS A 95 -26.60 -26.27 5.16
N GLU A 96 -27.09 -25.76 4.03
CA GLU A 96 -26.79 -24.40 3.58
C GLU A 96 -27.65 -23.39 4.35
N VAL A 97 -27.00 -22.39 4.95
CA VAL A 97 -27.67 -21.31 5.69
C VAL A 97 -27.76 -20.08 4.81
N THR A 98 -28.97 -19.72 4.40
CA THR A 98 -29.22 -18.52 3.61
C THR A 98 -30.09 -17.54 4.38
N VAL A 99 -29.61 -16.30 4.54
CA VAL A 99 -30.39 -15.19 5.08
C VAL A 99 -30.45 -14.12 4.01
N ILE A 100 -31.65 -13.75 3.58
CA ILE A 100 -31.86 -12.86 2.43
C ILE A 100 -32.98 -11.86 2.65
N ASP A 101 -32.84 -10.64 2.14
CA ASP A 101 -33.89 -9.60 2.16
C ASP A 101 -34.50 -9.37 3.56
N SER A 102 -33.67 -9.45 4.61
CA SER A 102 -34.15 -9.46 6.00
C SER A 102 -33.54 -8.31 6.81
N SER A 103 -34.35 -7.78 7.73
CA SER A 103 -33.93 -6.77 8.71
C SER A 103 -33.70 -7.44 10.05
N LEU A 104 -32.50 -7.29 10.58
CA LEU A 104 -32.06 -7.88 11.85
C LEU A 104 -31.54 -6.80 12.80
N ASP A 105 -31.72 -6.95 14.10
CA ASP A 105 -30.97 -6.14 15.06
C ASP A 105 -29.60 -6.81 15.31
N PHE A 106 -29.61 -8.13 15.49
CA PHE A 106 -28.41 -8.94 15.75
C PHE A 106 -28.44 -10.28 15.01
N LEU A 107 -27.30 -10.67 14.44
CA LEU A 107 -27.11 -11.96 13.77
C LEU A 107 -25.90 -12.69 14.36
N ALA A 108 -26.12 -13.87 14.94
CA ALA A 108 -25.04 -14.78 15.34
C ALA A 108 -25.14 -16.11 14.62
N LEU A 109 -24.07 -16.46 13.92
CA LEU A 109 -23.87 -17.76 13.29
C LEU A 109 -22.72 -18.47 13.99
N HIS A 110 -22.93 -19.72 14.39
CA HIS A 110 -21.91 -20.51 15.06
C HIS A 110 -21.87 -21.92 14.50
N SER A 111 -20.72 -22.38 14.02
CA SER A 111 -20.55 -23.75 13.53
C SER A 111 -21.50 -24.09 12.36
N CYS A 112 -21.81 -23.12 11.51
CA CYS A 112 -22.64 -23.31 10.31
C CYS A 112 -21.80 -23.78 9.12
N GLY A 113 -22.44 -24.50 8.18
CA GLY A 113 -21.87 -24.90 6.90
C GLY A 113 -21.69 -23.73 5.93
N ALA A 114 -21.97 -23.96 4.64
CA ALA A 114 -22.00 -22.88 3.67
C ALA A 114 -23.05 -21.83 4.06
N THR A 115 -22.66 -20.57 4.06
CA THR A 115 -23.47 -19.46 4.57
C THR A 115 -23.53 -18.35 3.53
N ARG A 116 -24.75 -17.90 3.24
CA ARG A 116 -25.04 -16.83 2.29
C ARG A 116 -25.89 -15.75 2.94
N LEU A 117 -25.35 -14.53 3.05
CA LEU A 117 -25.97 -13.36 3.65
C LEU A 117 -26.15 -12.30 2.58
N GLU A 118 -27.38 -12.05 2.14
CA GLU A 118 -27.63 -11.13 1.02
C GLU A 118 -28.69 -10.09 1.34
N ARG A 119 -28.45 -8.84 0.92
CA ARG A 119 -29.44 -7.75 1.04
C ARG A 119 -29.95 -7.61 2.48
N LEU A 120 -29.04 -7.76 3.44
CA LEU A 120 -29.36 -7.68 4.85
C LEU A 120 -29.22 -6.25 5.36
N ARG A 121 -30.05 -5.91 6.34
CA ARG A 121 -29.90 -4.72 7.15
C ARG A 121 -29.78 -5.16 8.60
N VAL A 122 -28.58 -5.07 9.17
CA VAL A 122 -28.28 -5.45 10.54
C VAL A 122 -27.94 -4.20 11.36
N GLU A 123 -28.73 -3.89 12.37
CA GLU A 123 -28.58 -2.62 13.11
C GLU A 123 -27.36 -2.65 14.05
N GLU A 124 -27.05 -3.78 14.70
CA GLU A 124 -25.97 -3.86 15.68
C GLU A 124 -24.77 -4.70 15.18
N LEU A 125 -24.86 -6.02 15.21
CA LEU A 125 -23.69 -6.88 15.04
C LEU A 125 -24.03 -8.14 14.24
N VAL A 126 -23.18 -8.42 13.25
CA VAL A 126 -23.07 -9.72 12.61
C VAL A 126 -21.85 -10.44 13.17
N GLN A 127 -22.08 -11.52 13.90
CA GLN A 127 -21.04 -12.35 14.49
C GLN A 127 -21.05 -13.73 13.87
N ILE A 128 -19.96 -14.11 13.22
CA ILE A 128 -19.77 -15.42 12.59
C ILE A 128 -18.62 -16.10 13.30
N ASN A 129 -18.93 -17.15 14.04
CA ASN A 129 -17.97 -17.92 14.81
C ASN A 129 -17.85 -19.35 14.26
N ALA A 130 -16.66 -19.93 14.38
CA ALA A 130 -16.43 -21.35 14.07
C ALA A 130 -16.83 -21.69 12.61
N LEU A 131 -16.34 -20.90 11.65
CA LEU A 131 -16.68 -21.04 10.23
C LEU A 131 -16.30 -22.44 9.71
N ARG A 132 -17.26 -23.19 9.17
CA ARG A 132 -17.03 -24.55 8.63
C ARG A 132 -17.12 -24.65 7.12
N GLY A 133 -17.83 -23.72 6.46
CA GLY A 133 -18.02 -23.66 5.02
C GLY A 133 -17.72 -22.28 4.43
N THR A 134 -18.07 -22.09 3.16
CA THR A 134 -17.90 -20.81 2.49
C THR A 134 -18.83 -19.74 3.07
N LEU A 135 -18.34 -18.51 3.19
CA LEU A 135 -19.13 -17.36 3.61
C LEU A 135 -19.22 -16.36 2.46
N HIS A 136 -20.44 -16.09 2.02
CA HIS A 136 -20.74 -15.05 1.04
C HIS A 136 -21.61 -13.99 1.69
N VAL A 137 -21.10 -12.76 1.77
CA VAL A 137 -21.86 -11.58 2.20
C VAL A 137 -21.98 -10.65 1.00
N SER A 138 -23.21 -10.30 0.60
CA SER A 138 -23.46 -9.44 -0.55
C SER A 138 -24.52 -8.36 -0.27
N ASN A 139 -24.33 -7.17 -0.82
CA ASN A 139 -25.34 -6.09 -0.83
C ASN A 139 -25.92 -5.75 0.54
N SER A 140 -25.11 -5.81 1.60
CA SER A 140 -25.59 -5.79 2.98
C SER A 140 -25.12 -4.55 3.73
N ARG A 141 -25.85 -4.18 4.78
CA ARG A 141 -25.51 -3.12 5.72
C ARG A 141 -25.47 -3.69 7.13
N ALA A 142 -24.40 -3.42 7.86
CA ALA A 142 -24.23 -3.81 9.25
C ALA A 142 -23.61 -2.66 10.04
N SER A 143 -23.84 -2.55 11.35
CA SER A 143 -22.98 -1.67 12.14
C SER A 143 -21.57 -2.26 12.27
N SER A 144 -21.48 -3.52 12.70
CA SER A 144 -20.22 -4.27 12.74
C SER A 144 -20.34 -5.68 12.16
N LEU A 145 -19.27 -6.16 11.51
CA LEU A 145 -19.14 -7.55 11.07
C LEU A 145 -17.87 -8.16 11.66
N THR A 146 -18.03 -9.20 12.47
CA THR A 146 -16.92 -9.95 13.07
C THR A 146 -16.96 -11.40 12.62
N VAL A 147 -15.87 -11.86 12.02
CA VAL A 147 -15.66 -13.27 11.65
C VAL A 147 -14.50 -13.80 12.50
N ARG A 148 -14.79 -14.80 13.34
CA ARG A 148 -13.86 -15.34 14.35
C ARG A 148 -13.79 -16.85 14.29
N SER A 149 -12.58 -17.36 14.55
CA SER A 149 -12.30 -18.77 14.84
C SER A 149 -12.74 -19.73 13.74
N GLN A 150 -11.82 -20.54 13.24
CA GLN A 150 -12.17 -21.68 12.41
C GLN A 150 -12.42 -22.90 13.31
N ALA A 151 -13.55 -23.58 13.18
CA ALA A 151 -13.64 -24.95 13.72
C ALA A 151 -12.69 -25.79 12.87
N THR A 152 -11.73 -26.48 13.49
CA THR A 152 -10.70 -27.31 12.83
C THR A 152 -11.26 -27.99 11.59
N SER A 153 -10.97 -27.43 10.42
CA SER A 153 -11.43 -28.00 9.16
C SER A 153 -10.61 -29.26 8.91
N GLY A 154 -11.19 -30.41 9.22
CA GLY A 154 -10.64 -31.70 8.83
C GLY A 154 -10.71 -31.88 7.30
N ARG A 155 -11.30 -32.99 6.86
CA ARG A 155 -11.35 -33.43 5.44
C ARG A 155 -12.06 -32.47 4.46
N LEU A 156 -12.70 -31.40 4.91
CA LEU A 156 -13.58 -30.53 4.11
C LEU A 156 -12.88 -29.32 3.48
N GLY A 157 -11.56 -29.19 3.68
CA GLY A 157 -10.80 -28.06 3.17
C GLY A 157 -11.03 -26.78 3.97
N ARG A 158 -10.28 -25.73 3.64
CA ARG A 158 -10.36 -24.44 4.32
C ARG A 158 -11.50 -23.59 3.74
N PRO A 159 -12.25 -22.86 4.58
CA PRO A 159 -13.36 -22.04 4.14
C PRO A 159 -12.87 -20.83 3.33
N SER A 160 -13.69 -20.40 2.38
CA SER A 160 -13.49 -19.17 1.62
C SER A 160 -14.42 -18.08 2.13
N VAL A 161 -13.95 -16.84 2.19
CA VAL A 161 -14.77 -15.69 2.58
C VAL A 161 -14.80 -14.67 1.46
N PHE A 162 -16.00 -14.30 1.02
CA PHE A 162 -16.23 -13.29 0.01
C PHE A 162 -17.22 -12.26 0.56
N VAL A 163 -16.77 -11.02 0.63
CA VAL A 163 -17.59 -9.88 1.07
C VAL A 163 -17.67 -8.91 -0.10
N ARG A 164 -18.88 -8.63 -0.53
CA ARG A 164 -19.17 -7.75 -1.67
C ARG A 164 -20.25 -6.74 -1.33
N ASP A 165 -20.09 -5.49 -1.77
CA ASP A 165 -21.10 -4.43 -1.62
C ASP A 165 -21.57 -4.31 -0.14
N LEU A 166 -20.62 -4.34 0.82
CA LEU A 166 -20.90 -4.30 2.26
C LEU A 166 -20.63 -2.91 2.82
N LYS A 167 -21.61 -2.36 3.54
CA LYS A 167 -21.44 -1.13 4.34
C LYS A 167 -21.45 -1.47 5.83
N ALA A 168 -20.27 -1.48 6.44
CA ALA A 168 -20.06 -1.61 7.88
C ALA A 168 -19.89 -0.21 8.50
N ARG A 169 -20.74 0.18 9.46
CA ARG A 169 -20.68 1.53 10.05
C ARG A 169 -19.46 1.74 10.96
N GLU A 170 -19.06 0.71 11.69
CA GLU A 170 -18.05 0.78 12.75
C GLU A 170 -16.81 -0.05 12.41
N ASP A 171 -16.93 -1.37 12.34
CA ASP A 171 -15.78 -2.21 12.07
C ASP A 171 -16.09 -3.49 11.28
N LEU A 172 -15.10 -3.88 10.48
CA LEU A 172 -15.02 -5.16 9.81
C LEU A 172 -13.80 -5.91 10.34
N ARG A 173 -14.02 -6.99 11.08
CA ARG A 173 -12.97 -7.72 11.80
C ARG A 173 -12.90 -9.18 11.40
N PHE A 174 -11.70 -9.63 11.05
CA PHE A 174 -11.33 -11.01 10.81
C PHE A 174 -10.26 -11.41 11.82
N ASP A 175 -10.54 -12.38 12.69
CA ASP A 175 -9.65 -12.73 13.80
C ASP A 175 -9.50 -14.25 13.96
N ASP A 176 -8.25 -14.70 13.98
CA ASP A 176 -7.85 -16.10 14.17
C ASP A 176 -8.49 -17.04 13.15
N LEU A 177 -8.20 -16.78 11.87
CA LEU A 177 -8.78 -17.47 10.73
C LEU A 177 -7.70 -18.08 9.84
N TRP A 178 -7.97 -19.29 9.33
CA TRP A 178 -7.20 -19.89 8.25
C TRP A 178 -8.13 -20.21 7.08
N LEU A 179 -8.02 -19.39 6.05
CA LEU A 179 -8.93 -19.38 4.90
C LEU A 179 -8.23 -19.89 3.66
N SER A 180 -9.00 -20.47 2.74
CA SER A 180 -8.51 -20.72 1.38
C SER A 180 -8.31 -19.39 0.67
N THR A 181 -9.31 -18.51 0.72
CA THR A 181 -9.30 -17.20 0.07
C THR A 181 -10.11 -16.18 0.85
N LEU A 182 -9.70 -14.92 0.74
CA LEU A 182 -10.40 -13.76 1.31
C LEU A 182 -10.53 -12.70 0.21
N GLY A 183 -11.76 -12.51 -0.25
CA GLY A 183 -12.13 -11.50 -1.24
C GLY A 183 -12.96 -10.38 -0.61
N LEU A 184 -12.52 -9.14 -0.81
CA LEU A 184 -13.24 -7.93 -0.39
C LEU A 184 -13.49 -7.05 -1.62
N GLU A 185 -14.74 -6.77 -1.97
CA GLU A 185 -15.11 -5.98 -3.15
C GLU A 185 -16.17 -4.95 -2.76
N ASP A 186 -15.97 -3.67 -3.08
CA ASP A 186 -16.87 -2.56 -2.74
C ASP A 186 -17.29 -2.60 -1.25
N VAL A 187 -16.29 -2.46 -0.39
CA VAL A 187 -16.47 -2.52 1.07
C VAL A 187 -16.25 -1.14 1.67
N GLU A 188 -17.30 -0.61 2.30
CA GLU A 188 -17.26 0.65 3.04
C GLU A 188 -17.24 0.32 4.54
N THR A 189 -16.17 0.70 5.25
CA THR A 189 -16.05 0.48 6.70
C THR A 189 -15.33 1.64 7.38
N ARG A 190 -15.53 1.83 8.69
CA ARG A 190 -14.73 2.79 9.45
C ARG A 190 -13.37 2.19 9.83
N GLU A 191 -13.35 1.00 10.40
CA GLU A 191 -12.12 0.23 10.62
C GLU A 191 -12.15 -1.15 9.92
N LEU A 192 -11.02 -1.56 9.33
CA LEU A 192 -10.77 -2.93 8.86
C LEU A 192 -9.65 -3.55 9.68
N ILE A 193 -9.91 -4.69 10.33
CA ILE A 193 -8.96 -5.37 11.20
C ILE A 193 -8.78 -6.81 10.74
N LEU A 194 -7.56 -7.14 10.28
CA LEU A 194 -7.11 -8.50 9.99
C LEU A 194 -6.12 -8.91 11.08
N GLN A 195 -6.53 -9.81 11.98
CA GLN A 195 -5.71 -10.27 13.09
C GLN A 195 -5.50 -11.78 13.00
N ARG A 196 -4.23 -12.23 12.92
CA ARG A 196 -3.86 -13.66 12.84
C ARG A 196 -4.64 -14.39 11.73
N VAL A 197 -4.61 -13.82 10.53
CA VAL A 197 -5.30 -14.38 9.36
C VAL A 197 -4.28 -15.08 8.48
N ARG A 198 -4.52 -16.34 8.15
CA ARG A 198 -3.71 -17.11 7.20
C ARG A 198 -4.51 -17.41 5.95
N LEU A 199 -3.92 -17.14 4.79
CA LEU A 199 -4.53 -17.35 3.49
C LEU A 199 -3.70 -18.33 2.66
N ASP A 200 -4.38 -19.18 1.89
CA ASP A 200 -3.73 -20.06 0.91
C ASP A 200 -3.60 -19.40 -0.46
N GLU A 201 -4.59 -18.59 -0.82
CA GLU A 201 -4.57 -17.70 -1.98
C GLU A 201 -4.26 -16.26 -1.57
N PRO A 202 -3.75 -15.41 -2.47
CA PRO A 202 -3.49 -14.00 -2.16
C PRO A 202 -4.76 -13.26 -1.74
N LEU A 203 -4.63 -12.35 -0.78
CA LEU A 203 -5.69 -11.40 -0.46
C LEU A 203 -6.01 -10.57 -1.70
N ARG A 204 -7.29 -10.48 -2.05
CA ARG A 204 -7.79 -9.59 -3.11
C ARG A 204 -8.80 -8.64 -2.52
N ALA A 205 -8.41 -7.38 -2.42
CA ALA A 205 -9.32 -6.30 -2.06
C ALA A 205 -9.42 -5.29 -3.21
N SER A 206 -10.64 -4.89 -3.56
CA SER A 206 -10.93 -3.86 -4.55
C SER A 206 -11.99 -2.91 -4.03
N GLU A 207 -11.83 -1.62 -4.31
CA GLU A 207 -12.81 -0.59 -3.93
C GLU A 207 -13.08 -0.59 -2.41
N LEU A 208 -12.01 -0.73 -1.62
CA LEU A 208 -12.08 -0.63 -0.17
C LEU A 208 -12.10 0.85 0.24
N HIS A 209 -13.18 1.26 0.90
CA HIS A 209 -13.37 2.61 1.43
C HIS A 209 -13.30 2.57 2.96
N CYS A 210 -12.14 2.91 3.52
CA CYS A 210 -11.92 2.96 4.96
C CYS A 210 -11.80 4.39 5.47
N SER A 211 -12.66 4.81 6.39
CA SER A 211 -12.64 6.19 6.90
C SER A 211 -11.60 6.43 8.00
N GLU A 212 -11.20 5.41 8.78
CA GLU A 212 -10.23 5.55 9.85
C GLU A 212 -9.00 4.66 9.70
N THR A 213 -9.10 3.35 9.90
CA THR A 213 -7.89 2.51 9.97
C THR A 213 -8.03 1.18 9.24
N VAL A 214 -6.93 0.74 8.62
CA VAL A 214 -6.72 -0.62 8.12
C VAL A 214 -5.57 -1.21 8.91
N ARG A 215 -5.86 -2.19 9.78
CA ARG A 215 -4.86 -2.86 10.62
C ARG A 215 -4.70 -4.29 10.18
N MET A 216 -3.50 -4.63 9.72
CA MET A 216 -3.10 -6.01 9.41
C MET A 216 -2.08 -6.44 10.44
N ASN A 217 -2.41 -7.40 11.29
CA ASN A 217 -1.51 -7.90 12.32
C ASN A 217 -1.44 -9.42 12.31
N GLY A 218 -0.31 -9.97 11.84
CA GLY A 218 -0.15 -11.41 11.71
C GLY A 218 -0.88 -11.98 10.49
N LEU A 219 -0.88 -11.24 9.38
CA LEU A 219 -1.39 -11.72 8.10
C LEU A 219 -0.34 -12.64 7.46
N ILE A 220 -0.72 -13.88 7.13
CA ILE A 220 0.14 -14.87 6.49
C ILE A 220 -0.42 -15.13 5.09
N ILE A 221 0.36 -14.85 4.05
CA ILE A 221 -0.05 -14.94 2.64
C ILE A 221 0.81 -15.93 1.86
N PRO A 222 0.34 -16.47 0.72
CA PRO A 222 1.23 -17.23 -0.17
C PRO A 222 2.35 -16.33 -0.74
N ALA A 223 3.31 -16.94 -1.44
CA ALA A 223 4.43 -16.22 -2.07
C ALA A 223 4.01 -15.26 -3.20
N GLU A 224 2.78 -15.38 -3.68
CA GLU A 224 2.15 -14.49 -4.65
C GLU A 224 1.80 -13.12 -4.02
N GLU A 225 1.72 -12.09 -4.86
CA GLU A 225 1.44 -10.71 -4.40
C GLU A 225 -0.03 -10.56 -4.01
N SER A 226 -0.27 -10.21 -2.74
CA SER A 226 -1.59 -9.80 -2.25
C SER A 226 -1.86 -8.35 -2.63
N THR A 227 -3.09 -8.02 -3.03
CA THR A 227 -3.40 -6.72 -3.61
C THR A 227 -4.58 -6.02 -2.94
N ILE A 228 -4.44 -4.71 -2.74
CA ILE A 228 -5.52 -3.76 -2.48
C ILE A 228 -5.54 -2.79 -3.65
N THR A 229 -6.68 -2.68 -4.32
CA THR A 229 -6.80 -1.97 -5.60
C THR A 229 -7.93 -0.95 -5.60
N ASN A 230 -7.75 0.18 -6.29
CA ASN A 230 -8.75 1.25 -6.46
C ASN A 230 -9.40 1.68 -5.12
N SER A 231 -8.61 1.78 -4.06
CA SER A 231 -9.11 1.92 -2.69
C SER A 231 -8.78 3.30 -2.09
N THR A 232 -9.53 3.71 -1.08
CA THR A 232 -9.33 4.98 -0.36
C THR A 232 -9.36 4.72 1.14
N VAL A 233 -8.23 4.99 1.81
CA VAL A 233 -8.08 4.88 3.26
C VAL A 233 -7.77 6.27 3.82
N SER A 234 -8.76 6.91 4.43
CA SER A 234 -8.65 8.29 4.92
C SER A 234 -7.75 8.42 6.17
N GLY A 235 -7.45 7.32 6.88
CA GLY A 235 -6.50 7.33 8.00
C GLY A 235 -5.33 6.35 7.83
N SER A 236 -5.01 5.56 8.86
CA SER A 236 -3.77 4.77 8.91
C SER A 236 -3.90 3.37 8.33
N VAL A 237 -2.89 2.96 7.57
CA VAL A 237 -2.65 1.59 7.15
C VAL A 237 -1.46 1.07 7.94
N ASP A 238 -1.73 0.17 8.89
CA ASP A 238 -0.73 -0.39 9.78
C ASP A 238 -0.55 -1.87 9.48
N VAL A 239 0.61 -2.22 8.91
CA VAL A 239 0.94 -3.60 8.55
C VAL A 239 2.00 -4.12 9.50
N ARG A 240 1.63 -5.13 10.29
CA ARG A 240 2.49 -5.78 11.28
C ARG A 240 2.53 -7.28 11.08
N ASN A 241 3.70 -7.88 11.28
CA ASN A 241 3.91 -9.32 11.23
C ASN A 241 3.38 -9.95 9.93
N LEU A 242 3.64 -9.33 8.78
CA LEU A 242 3.29 -9.89 7.48
C LEU A 242 4.24 -11.05 7.16
N GLY A 243 3.69 -12.25 7.01
CA GLY A 243 4.44 -13.49 6.84
C GLY A 243 4.07 -14.26 5.58
N LEU A 244 4.91 -15.25 5.23
CA LEU A 244 4.65 -16.20 4.16
C LEU A 244 4.03 -17.48 4.71
N SER A 245 3.08 -18.06 3.98
CA SER A 245 2.57 -19.40 4.25
C SER A 245 3.66 -20.39 3.86
N ASP A 246 4.20 -21.12 4.84
CA ASP A 246 5.09 -22.26 4.60
C ASP A 246 4.28 -23.42 4.01
N SER A 247 3.97 -23.32 2.72
CA SER A 247 3.39 -24.40 1.96
C SER A 247 4.51 -25.42 1.68
N SER A 248 4.54 -26.48 2.49
CA SER A 248 5.48 -27.61 2.52
C SER A 248 6.70 -27.44 3.45
N GLY A 249 6.81 -28.35 4.42
CA GLY A 249 7.77 -28.32 5.52
C GLY A 249 9.23 -28.51 5.10
N GLY A 250 9.82 -27.48 4.50
CA GLY A 250 11.24 -27.43 4.20
C GLY A 250 11.66 -26.02 3.86
N GLY A 251 12.20 -25.31 4.85
CA GLY A 251 12.96 -24.06 4.72
C GLY A 251 12.35 -22.99 3.83
N THR A 252 11.91 -21.89 4.43
CA THR A 252 11.72 -20.60 3.74
C THR A 252 12.85 -20.42 2.72
N ARG A 253 12.53 -20.49 1.42
CA ARG A 253 13.54 -20.33 0.37
C ARG A 253 14.23 -18.99 0.62
N PRO A 254 15.55 -18.96 0.83
CA PRO A 254 16.24 -17.72 1.16
C PRO A 254 16.00 -16.71 0.04
N GLY A 255 15.40 -15.58 0.38
CA GLY A 255 15.15 -14.47 -0.55
C GLY A 255 13.70 -14.28 -1.03
N VAL A 256 12.73 -15.10 -0.61
CA VAL A 256 11.30 -14.82 -0.88
C VAL A 256 10.73 -13.99 0.27
N ALA A 257 10.16 -12.83 -0.06
CA ALA A 257 9.52 -11.92 0.89
C ALA A 257 8.00 -11.96 0.74
N ALA A 258 7.25 -11.77 1.82
CA ALA A 258 5.81 -11.58 1.76
C ALA A 258 5.48 -10.25 1.07
N ARG A 259 4.58 -10.25 0.07
CA ARG A 259 4.31 -9.08 -0.77
C ARG A 259 2.86 -8.61 -0.66
N LEU A 260 2.69 -7.36 -0.26
CA LEU A 260 1.40 -6.65 -0.29
C LEU A 260 1.54 -5.44 -1.20
N ALA A 261 0.64 -5.27 -2.17
CA ALA A 261 0.64 -4.15 -3.09
C ALA A 261 -0.63 -3.32 -2.97
N LEU A 262 -0.44 -2.00 -2.85
CA LEU A 262 -1.48 -1.00 -3.00
C LEU A 262 -1.42 -0.48 -4.45
N HIS A 263 -2.50 -0.65 -5.20
CA HIS A 263 -2.62 -0.19 -6.58
C HIS A 263 -3.71 0.86 -6.70
N ARG A 264 -3.41 2.01 -7.31
CA ARG A 264 -4.39 3.11 -7.46
C ARG A 264 -5.10 3.43 -6.15
N THR A 265 -4.34 3.42 -5.08
CA THR A 265 -4.88 3.52 -3.72
C THR A 265 -4.36 4.79 -3.06
N THR A 266 -5.25 5.46 -2.34
CA THR A 266 -4.90 6.66 -1.58
C THR A 266 -4.95 6.34 -0.10
N VAL A 267 -3.88 6.64 0.64
CA VAL A 267 -3.77 6.37 2.08
C VAL A 267 -3.25 7.60 2.81
N ALA A 268 -3.72 7.89 4.03
CA ALA A 268 -3.19 9.04 4.77
C ALA A 268 -1.86 8.72 5.44
N THR A 269 -1.76 7.59 6.14
CA THR A 269 -0.49 7.15 6.74
C THR A 269 -0.26 5.68 6.50
N LEU A 270 1.00 5.28 6.31
CA LEU A 270 1.37 3.89 6.06
C LEU A 270 2.56 3.50 6.94
N THR A 271 2.41 2.46 7.75
CA THR A 271 3.47 1.91 8.60
C THR A 271 3.65 0.42 8.35
N SER A 272 4.89 -0.07 8.46
CA SER A 272 5.25 -1.46 8.23
C SER A 272 6.22 -1.97 9.28
N ALA A 273 5.89 -3.08 9.94
CA ALA A 273 6.72 -3.68 10.98
C ALA A 273 6.60 -5.20 10.96
N SER A 274 7.56 -5.90 10.36
CA SER A 274 7.58 -7.36 10.32
C SER A 274 8.98 -7.86 10.61
N ASP A 275 9.10 -8.86 11.49
CA ASP A 275 10.40 -9.50 11.74
C ASP A 275 10.90 -10.29 10.52
N ALA A 276 9.97 -10.94 9.81
CA ALA A 276 10.24 -11.64 8.56
C ALA A 276 10.39 -10.66 7.38
N SER A 277 11.04 -11.11 6.30
CA SER A 277 11.18 -10.30 5.09
C SER A 277 9.82 -10.03 4.46
N SER A 278 9.44 -8.75 4.38
CA SER A 278 8.18 -8.33 3.79
C SER A 278 8.37 -7.07 2.94
N VAL A 279 7.55 -6.93 1.90
CA VAL A 279 7.60 -5.81 0.97
C VAL A 279 6.20 -5.24 0.79
N ILE A 280 6.06 -3.95 1.04
CA ILE A 280 4.84 -3.19 0.72
C ILE A 280 5.08 -2.36 -0.53
N SER A 281 4.41 -2.72 -1.61
CA SER A 281 4.50 -2.04 -2.91
C SER A 281 3.44 -0.95 -3.03
N LEU A 282 3.85 0.27 -3.36
CA LEU A 282 2.97 1.35 -3.80
C LEU A 282 3.06 1.44 -5.32
N ARG A 283 1.91 1.25 -5.98
CA ARG A 283 1.79 1.30 -7.43
C ARG A 283 0.70 2.29 -7.84
N ASP A 284 1.06 3.36 -8.54
CA ASP A 284 0.13 4.43 -8.90
C ASP A 284 -0.67 4.91 -7.69
N SER A 285 -0.03 4.91 -6.51
CA SER A 285 -0.67 5.09 -5.21
C SER A 285 -0.09 6.27 -4.47
N SER A 286 -0.90 6.91 -3.63
CA SER A 286 -0.48 8.11 -2.91
C SER A 286 -0.58 7.93 -1.40
N VAL A 287 0.49 8.29 -0.70
CA VAL A 287 0.49 8.48 0.76
C VAL A 287 0.39 9.97 1.02
N THR A 288 -0.78 10.48 1.39
CA THR A 288 -1.03 11.94 1.48
C THR A 288 -0.41 12.56 2.73
N GLY A 289 -0.39 11.82 3.84
CA GLY A 289 0.23 12.22 5.10
C GLY A 289 1.66 11.71 5.20
N THR A 290 1.89 10.70 6.05
CA THR A 290 3.25 10.25 6.42
C THR A 290 3.47 8.78 6.08
N LEU A 291 4.56 8.50 5.36
CA LEU A 291 5.13 7.16 5.24
C LEU A 291 6.07 6.92 6.43
N GLY A 292 5.69 6.00 7.33
CA GLY A 292 6.48 5.62 8.49
C GLY A 292 7.75 4.87 8.08
N LEU A 293 8.73 4.78 8.99
CA LEU A 293 9.91 3.96 8.75
C LEU A 293 9.56 2.48 8.82
N PRO A 294 9.98 1.66 7.83
CA PRO A 294 9.79 0.23 7.96
C PRO A 294 10.74 -0.30 9.04
N SER A 295 10.26 -1.28 9.82
CA SER A 295 11.02 -1.92 10.89
C SER A 295 11.15 -3.43 10.68
N GLY A 296 12.17 -4.03 11.28
CA GLY A 296 12.50 -5.44 11.09
C GLY A 296 13.00 -5.76 9.67
N GLY A 297 12.44 -6.81 9.06
CA GLY A 297 12.68 -7.23 7.68
C GLY A 297 11.79 -6.55 6.63
N SER A 298 10.94 -5.59 7.02
CA SER A 298 10.07 -4.85 6.12
C SER A 298 10.82 -3.87 5.21
N ARG A 299 10.34 -3.71 3.97
CA ARG A 299 10.78 -2.67 3.03
C ARG A 299 9.61 -2.14 2.20
N TYR A 300 9.75 -0.93 1.67
CA TYR A 300 8.80 -0.37 0.71
C TYR A 300 9.31 -0.51 -0.73
N SER A 301 8.39 -0.67 -1.68
CA SER A 301 8.68 -0.59 -3.11
C SER A 301 7.82 0.51 -3.71
N LEU A 302 8.42 1.49 -4.37
CA LEU A 302 7.71 2.62 -4.96
C LEU A 302 7.84 2.59 -6.48
N ASP A 303 6.72 2.65 -7.19
CA ASP A 303 6.75 2.91 -8.63
C ASP A 303 6.91 4.41 -8.94
N ASN A 304 7.09 4.74 -10.22
CA ASN A 304 7.30 6.11 -10.67
C ASN A 304 6.05 7.00 -10.60
N ALA A 305 4.85 6.40 -10.55
CA ALA A 305 3.58 7.11 -10.48
C ALA A 305 3.15 7.38 -9.03
N SER A 306 3.83 6.77 -8.06
CA SER A 306 3.52 6.91 -6.64
C SER A 306 3.96 8.26 -6.08
N SER A 307 3.21 8.75 -5.09
CA SER A 307 3.50 10.01 -4.42
C SER A 307 3.47 9.86 -2.89
N ILE A 308 4.37 10.57 -2.21
CA ILE A 308 4.50 10.53 -0.75
C ILE A 308 4.54 11.97 -0.24
N GLY A 309 3.59 12.32 0.64
CA GLY A 309 3.43 13.65 1.21
C GLY A 309 4.54 14.02 2.19
N ASP A 310 4.85 13.14 3.14
CA ASP A 310 5.98 13.21 4.08
C ASP A 310 6.51 11.81 4.36
N MET A 311 7.73 11.73 4.84
CA MET A 311 8.36 10.49 5.26
C MET A 311 8.95 10.69 6.66
N GLU A 312 8.77 9.69 7.52
CA GLU A 312 9.35 9.68 8.84
C GLU A 312 10.88 9.52 8.74
N LEU A 313 11.62 10.30 9.54
CA LEU A 313 13.09 10.29 9.55
C LEU A 313 13.67 9.84 10.89
N ALA A 314 12.86 9.67 11.94
CA ALA A 314 13.28 9.29 13.30
C ALA A 314 14.58 9.97 13.80
N GLY A 315 14.75 11.27 13.53
CA GLY A 315 15.93 12.03 13.93
C GLY A 315 17.23 11.72 13.17
N GLN A 316 17.18 10.97 12.07
CA GLN A 316 18.38 10.64 11.29
C GLN A 316 19.07 11.88 10.72
N VAL A 317 20.41 11.90 10.82
CA VAL A 317 21.24 12.99 10.31
C VAL A 317 22.11 12.55 9.14
N PHE A 318 21.84 13.10 7.94
CA PHE A 318 22.63 12.82 6.75
C PHE A 318 23.77 13.84 6.64
N ARG A 319 25.00 13.40 6.90
CA ARG A 319 26.21 14.22 6.74
C ARG A 319 26.76 14.17 5.31
N ASN A 320 26.43 13.12 4.56
CA ASN A 320 26.84 12.91 3.18
C ASN A 320 25.82 12.04 2.41
N GLY A 321 25.95 12.00 1.09
CA GLY A 321 25.08 11.22 0.21
C GLY A 321 25.15 9.71 0.44
N ALA A 322 26.28 9.18 0.93
CA ALA A 322 26.39 7.76 1.25
C ALA A 322 25.47 7.36 2.42
N GLN A 323 25.35 8.21 3.45
CA GLN A 323 24.41 7.99 4.56
C GLN A 323 22.95 8.04 4.09
N ALA A 324 22.63 8.98 3.21
CA ALA A 324 21.30 9.07 2.61
C ALA A 324 20.97 7.83 1.76
N LEU A 325 21.91 7.36 0.95
CA LEU A 325 21.73 6.13 0.16
C LEU A 325 21.57 4.90 1.06
N SER A 326 22.40 4.75 2.10
CA SER A 326 22.28 3.65 3.06
C SER A 326 20.95 3.64 3.83
N PHE A 327 20.35 4.81 4.01
CA PHE A 327 19.02 4.93 4.57
C PHE A 327 17.96 4.44 3.57
N VAL A 328 18.03 4.90 2.32
CA VAL A 328 17.09 4.48 1.27
C VAL A 328 17.21 2.97 1.01
N GLU A 329 18.41 2.40 0.98
CA GLU A 329 18.63 0.96 0.80
C GLU A 329 18.09 0.09 1.96
N ARG A 330 17.95 0.68 3.16
CA ARG A 330 17.31 -0.01 4.29
C ARG A 330 15.79 0.10 4.22
N SER A 331 15.27 1.25 3.85
CA SER A 331 13.83 1.53 3.85
C SER A 331 13.11 1.02 2.59
N PHE A 332 13.81 0.94 1.46
CA PHE A 332 13.24 0.58 0.17
C PHE A 332 13.91 -0.65 -0.43
N THR A 333 13.18 -1.36 -1.28
CA THR A 333 13.72 -2.49 -2.05
C THR A 333 14.75 -2.02 -3.07
N GLU A 334 14.56 -0.82 -3.64
CA GLU A 334 15.44 -0.22 -4.63
C GLU A 334 15.62 1.29 -4.40
N VAL A 335 16.79 1.80 -4.77
CA VAL A 335 17.07 3.25 -4.76
C VAL A 335 16.53 3.88 -6.05
N THR A 336 15.26 4.28 -6.01
CA THR A 336 14.56 4.97 -7.11
C THR A 336 14.62 6.50 -6.95
N ALA A 337 14.30 7.22 -8.03
CA ALA A 337 14.18 8.68 -7.97
C ALA A 337 13.06 9.11 -7.02
N VAL A 338 11.92 8.39 -7.03
CA VAL A 338 10.78 8.66 -6.14
C VAL A 338 11.14 8.45 -4.68
N ALA A 339 11.90 7.40 -4.35
CA ALA A 339 12.37 7.15 -2.99
C ALA A 339 13.33 8.25 -2.49
N LEU A 340 14.21 8.77 -3.35
CA LEU A 340 15.08 9.90 -2.99
C LEU A 340 14.29 11.21 -2.85
N GLU A 341 13.30 11.41 -3.70
CA GLU A 341 12.46 12.60 -3.69
C GLU A 341 11.54 12.66 -2.46
N SER A 342 11.04 11.51 -1.98
CA SER A 342 10.27 11.43 -0.73
C SER A 342 11.12 11.76 0.50
N VAL A 343 12.39 11.33 0.55
CA VAL A 343 13.34 11.76 1.59
C VAL A 343 13.62 13.25 1.48
N ARG A 344 13.78 13.76 0.25
CA ARG A 344 14.07 15.17 -0.01
C ARG A 344 12.92 16.08 0.45
N SER A 345 11.68 15.72 0.13
CA SER A 345 10.49 16.48 0.53
C SER A 345 10.34 16.50 2.06
N ALA A 346 10.59 15.36 2.72
CA ALA A 346 10.59 15.24 4.17
C ALA A 346 11.65 16.15 4.85
N LEU A 347 12.87 16.22 4.31
CA LEU A 347 13.91 17.10 4.83
C LEU A 347 13.62 18.57 4.58
N ALA A 348 13.01 18.91 3.44
CA ALA A 348 12.61 20.27 3.12
C ALA A 348 11.59 20.81 4.11
N LYS A 349 10.58 20.01 4.50
CA LYS A 349 9.61 20.36 5.56
C LYS A 349 10.27 20.64 6.92
N ARG A 350 11.45 20.07 7.16
CA ARG A 350 12.23 20.22 8.40
C ARG A 350 13.31 21.30 8.29
N ASN A 351 13.31 22.13 7.23
CA ASN A 351 14.28 23.20 6.96
C ASN A 351 15.75 22.74 6.88
N ARG A 352 15.99 21.48 6.48
CA ARG A 352 17.35 20.91 6.39
C ARG A 352 17.97 21.13 5.01
N ASN A 353 18.08 22.40 4.64
CA ASN A 353 18.43 22.84 3.28
C ASN A 353 19.75 22.24 2.75
N ARG A 354 20.75 22.05 3.61
CA ARG A 354 22.04 21.44 3.23
C ARG A 354 21.89 20.02 2.70
N GLU A 355 20.98 19.23 3.26
CA GLU A 355 20.78 17.82 2.91
C GLU A 355 19.82 17.66 1.72
N VAL A 356 18.83 18.55 1.63
CA VAL A 356 17.91 18.67 0.49
C VAL A 356 18.67 18.85 -0.82
N ASP A 357 19.67 19.73 -0.81
CA ASP A 357 20.55 20.03 -1.93
C ASP A 357 21.32 18.77 -2.39
N GLU A 358 21.85 17.98 -1.46
CA GLU A 358 22.59 16.76 -1.78
C GLU A 358 21.69 15.66 -2.35
N LEU A 359 20.48 15.49 -1.80
CA LEU A 359 19.49 14.54 -2.30
C LEU A 359 18.92 14.93 -3.67
N TYR A 360 18.68 16.22 -3.91
CA TYR A 360 18.25 16.71 -5.23
C TYR A 360 19.23 16.27 -6.32
N TYR A 361 20.53 16.42 -6.05
CA TYR A 361 21.56 16.00 -6.99
C TYR A 361 21.56 14.49 -7.23
N LEU A 362 21.43 13.69 -6.17
CA LEU A 362 21.37 12.22 -6.27
C LEU A 362 20.14 11.75 -7.04
N ALA A 363 18.97 12.36 -6.80
CA ALA A 363 17.73 12.06 -7.52
C ALA A 363 17.88 12.36 -9.02
N ARG A 364 18.40 13.54 -9.38
CA ARG A 364 18.61 13.93 -10.79
C ARG A 364 19.67 13.08 -11.49
N GLN A 365 20.73 12.67 -10.79
CA GLN A 365 21.68 11.71 -11.35
C GLN A 365 21.02 10.37 -11.67
N ARG A 366 20.13 9.87 -10.79
CA ARG A 366 19.42 8.61 -10.97
C ARG A 366 18.40 8.68 -12.11
N GLU A 367 17.61 9.74 -12.20
CA GLU A 367 16.73 9.99 -13.35
C GLU A 367 17.52 10.01 -14.66
N ALA A 368 18.67 10.69 -14.69
CA ALA A 368 19.52 10.73 -15.88
C ALA A 368 20.10 9.35 -16.23
N THR A 369 20.33 8.46 -15.25
CA THR A 369 20.78 7.09 -15.54
C THR A 369 19.74 6.18 -16.15
N ALA A 370 18.45 6.50 -15.99
CA ALA A 370 17.33 5.75 -16.58
C ALA A 370 17.08 6.13 -18.06
N LEU A 371 17.74 7.17 -18.58
CA LEU A 371 17.60 7.60 -19.97
C LEU A 371 18.42 6.72 -20.95
N PRO A 372 17.99 6.61 -22.23
CA PRO A 372 18.75 5.95 -23.29
C PRO A 372 20.17 6.55 -23.45
N LEU A 373 21.17 5.74 -23.80
CA LEU A 373 22.61 6.10 -23.76
C LEU A 373 22.98 7.47 -24.34
N LEU A 374 22.44 7.84 -25.51
CA LEU A 374 22.68 9.16 -26.14
C LEU A 374 22.03 10.31 -25.36
N ARG A 375 20.82 10.11 -24.84
CA ARG A 375 20.11 11.08 -23.98
C ARG A 375 20.68 11.11 -22.56
N ARG A 376 21.35 10.04 -22.12
CA ARG A 376 22.03 9.94 -20.82
C ARG A 376 23.26 10.84 -20.74
N ALA A 377 24.01 11.01 -21.84
CA ALA A 377 25.14 11.94 -21.89
C ALA A 377 24.67 13.41 -21.82
N VAL A 378 23.67 13.76 -22.63
CA VAL A 378 23.07 15.11 -22.63
C VAL A 378 22.34 15.40 -21.32
N GLY A 379 21.56 14.43 -20.80
CA GLY A 379 20.82 14.53 -19.55
C GLY A 379 21.74 14.65 -18.33
N ARG A 380 22.83 13.88 -18.25
CA ARG A 380 23.86 14.05 -17.21
C ARG A 380 24.54 15.42 -17.31
N GLY A 381 24.80 15.90 -18.52
CA GLY A 381 25.40 17.22 -18.76
C GLY A 381 24.47 18.39 -18.40
N PHE A 382 23.17 18.26 -18.65
CA PHE A 382 22.20 19.34 -18.45
C PHE A 382 21.59 19.32 -17.03
N LEU A 383 21.08 18.17 -16.57
CA LEU A 383 20.47 18.01 -15.24
C LEU A 383 21.52 17.87 -14.13
N GLY A 384 22.65 17.21 -14.41
CA GLY A 384 23.78 17.09 -13.48
C GLY A 384 24.84 18.18 -13.60
N GLY A 385 24.85 18.93 -14.71
CA GLY A 385 25.75 20.07 -14.96
C GLY A 385 25.04 21.41 -14.78
N VAL A 386 24.55 22.03 -15.86
CA VAL A 386 24.06 23.42 -15.84
C VAL A 386 23.00 23.69 -14.75
N LEU A 387 22.04 22.79 -14.56
CA LEU A 387 21.02 22.90 -13.49
C LEU A 387 21.51 22.40 -12.12
N GLY A 388 22.44 21.44 -12.10
CA GLY A 388 23.03 20.87 -10.88
C GLY A 388 24.15 21.72 -10.26
N TRP A 389 24.73 22.67 -11.00
CA TRP A 389 25.78 23.54 -10.50
C TRP A 389 25.31 24.47 -9.39
N GLY A 390 24.01 24.84 -9.37
CA GLY A 390 23.36 25.66 -8.35
C GLY A 390 23.44 25.15 -6.90
N VAL A 391 24.04 23.97 -6.68
CA VAL A 391 24.01 23.16 -5.44
C VAL A 391 25.43 22.87 -4.91
N ARG A 392 26.40 22.54 -5.78
CA ARG A 392 27.81 22.29 -5.39
C ARG A 392 28.77 23.24 -6.13
N ALA A 393 29.31 24.22 -5.41
CA ALA A 393 30.35 25.16 -5.86
C ALA A 393 31.60 24.50 -6.48
N ARG A 394 31.89 23.23 -6.12
CA ARG A 394 33.11 22.53 -6.56
C ARG A 394 33.14 22.15 -8.04
N ASN A 395 32.00 22.06 -8.72
CA ASN A 395 31.96 21.63 -10.12
C ASN A 395 32.23 22.76 -11.13
N PRO A 396 31.61 23.96 -11.06
CA PRO A 396 31.88 25.02 -12.05
C PRO A 396 33.31 25.57 -11.96
N ALA A 397 33.89 25.68 -10.77
CA ALA A 397 35.30 26.08 -10.62
C ALA A 397 36.28 25.06 -11.21
N ARG A 398 35.99 23.76 -11.10
CA ARG A 398 36.79 22.70 -11.74
C ARG A 398 36.62 22.69 -13.26
N VAL A 399 35.41 22.92 -13.77
CA VAL A 399 35.15 23.03 -15.21
C VAL A 399 35.85 24.26 -15.79
N LEU A 400 35.81 25.39 -15.09
CA LEU A 400 36.57 26.59 -15.45
C LEU A 400 38.08 26.30 -15.47
N ALA A 401 38.62 25.68 -14.42
CA ALA A 401 40.04 25.33 -14.36
C ALA A 401 40.46 24.34 -15.46
N ALA A 402 39.63 23.33 -15.75
CA ALA A 402 39.86 22.38 -16.83
C ALA A 402 39.78 23.07 -18.21
N GLY A 403 38.84 24.01 -18.38
CA GLY A 403 38.73 24.86 -19.57
C GLY A 403 40.00 25.70 -19.78
N VAL A 404 40.46 26.39 -18.73
CA VAL A 404 41.72 27.15 -18.76
C VAL A 404 42.91 26.27 -19.11
N LEU A 405 43.02 25.09 -18.50
CA LEU A 405 44.08 24.11 -18.81
C LEU A 405 44.02 23.62 -20.26
N ALA A 406 42.85 23.23 -20.74
CA ALA A 406 42.67 22.75 -22.10
C ALA A 406 42.98 23.84 -23.13
N THR A 407 42.55 25.08 -22.88
CA THR A 407 42.86 26.23 -23.74
C THR A 407 44.36 26.55 -23.70
N GLY A 408 45.00 26.51 -22.53
CA GLY A 408 46.45 26.69 -22.40
C GLY A 408 47.24 25.65 -23.19
N VAL A 409 46.86 24.38 -23.10
CA VAL A 409 47.45 23.29 -23.89
C VAL A 409 47.22 23.50 -25.39
N ALA A 410 46.02 23.91 -25.81
CA ALA A 410 45.73 24.20 -27.21
C ALA A 410 46.56 25.38 -27.75
N PHE A 411 46.78 26.43 -26.95
CA PHE A 411 47.66 27.54 -27.33
C PHE A 411 49.13 27.12 -27.41
N HIS A 412 49.58 26.26 -26.50
CA HIS A 412 50.93 25.71 -26.55
C HIS A 412 51.15 24.85 -27.80
N LEU A 413 50.22 23.94 -28.09
CA LEU A 413 50.29 23.04 -29.25
C LEU A 413 50.15 23.77 -30.59
N SER A 414 49.33 24.81 -30.65
CA SER A 414 49.16 25.62 -31.87
C SER A 414 50.33 26.57 -32.12
N GLY A 415 51.24 26.74 -31.16
CA GLY A 415 52.37 27.66 -31.29
C GLY A 415 51.96 29.14 -31.32
N ALA A 416 50.73 29.46 -30.94
CA ALA A 416 50.15 30.80 -31.06
C ALA A 416 50.89 31.89 -30.25
N VAL A 417 51.78 31.49 -29.32
CA VAL A 417 52.53 32.38 -28.42
C VAL A 417 54.05 32.09 -28.50
N ARG A 418 54.51 31.40 -29.54
CA ARG A 418 55.89 30.93 -29.66
C ARG A 418 56.77 31.97 -30.36
N ASP A 419 57.85 32.36 -29.70
CA ASP A 419 58.87 33.21 -30.33
C ASP A 419 59.63 32.39 -31.41
N PRO A 420 59.96 32.97 -32.58
CA PRO A 420 60.63 32.23 -33.65
C PRO A 420 61.98 31.66 -33.16
N GLY A 421 62.15 30.34 -33.27
CA GLY A 421 63.39 29.63 -32.94
C GLY A 421 63.40 28.81 -31.63
N ARG A 422 62.35 28.83 -30.81
CA ARG A 422 62.27 28.03 -29.56
C ARG A 422 61.63 26.67 -29.78
N GLY A 423 61.96 25.66 -28.95
CA GLY A 423 61.50 24.27 -29.04
C GLY A 423 60.12 23.99 -28.43
N LEU A 424 59.52 22.82 -28.70
CA LEU A 424 58.18 22.43 -28.20
C LEU A 424 58.14 22.17 -26.68
N THR A 425 59.31 22.03 -26.06
CA THR A 425 59.52 21.67 -24.64
C THR A 425 59.97 22.85 -23.77
N ASP A 426 59.94 24.08 -24.28
CA ASP A 426 60.36 25.25 -23.52
C ASP A 426 59.32 25.63 -22.45
N VAL A 427 59.75 25.64 -21.18
CA VAL A 427 58.92 25.87 -20.00
C VAL A 427 58.37 27.31 -20.00
N THR A 428 59.10 28.27 -20.56
CA THR A 428 58.64 29.66 -20.60
C THR A 428 57.44 29.86 -21.53
N ASP A 429 57.36 29.10 -22.61
CA ASP A 429 56.30 29.23 -23.63
C ASP A 429 55.02 28.51 -23.17
N VAL A 430 55.16 27.41 -22.42
CA VAL A 430 54.06 26.78 -21.68
C VAL A 430 53.48 27.75 -20.64
N GLY A 431 54.33 28.50 -19.94
CA GLY A 431 53.90 29.51 -18.97
C GLY A 431 53.11 30.65 -19.61
N LYS A 432 53.64 31.23 -20.71
CA LYS A 432 52.97 32.32 -21.45
C LYS A 432 51.60 31.89 -22.00
N SER A 433 51.50 30.70 -22.58
CA SER A 433 50.24 30.17 -23.12
C SER A 433 49.19 29.91 -22.04
N PHE A 434 49.58 29.43 -20.86
CA PHE A 434 48.66 29.25 -19.73
C PHE A 434 48.21 30.58 -19.12
N VAL A 435 49.11 31.56 -18.98
CA VAL A 435 48.78 32.92 -18.51
C VAL A 435 47.79 33.59 -19.46
N LEU A 436 48.00 33.47 -20.78
CA LEU A 436 47.07 33.98 -21.79
C LEU A 436 45.70 33.30 -21.71
N ALA A 437 45.65 31.97 -21.51
CA ALA A 437 44.40 31.25 -21.32
C ALA A 437 43.65 31.73 -20.07
N LEU A 438 44.34 31.86 -18.93
CA LEU A 438 43.76 32.35 -17.69
C LEU A 438 43.19 33.77 -17.86
N ALA A 439 43.93 34.62 -18.55
CA ALA A 439 43.54 36.00 -18.86
C ALA A 439 42.25 36.07 -19.68
N LEU A 440 42.12 35.24 -20.72
CA LEU A 440 40.91 35.18 -21.55
C LEU A 440 39.70 34.68 -20.77
N TRP A 441 39.85 33.60 -19.99
CA TRP A 441 38.75 33.02 -19.22
C TRP A 441 38.34 33.88 -18.01
N LEU A 442 39.26 34.64 -17.40
CA LEU A 442 38.95 35.53 -16.27
C LEU A 442 38.71 36.98 -16.69
N ASN A 443 38.76 37.28 -18.01
CA ASN A 443 38.65 38.62 -18.56
C ASN A 443 39.64 39.63 -17.94
N VAL A 444 40.89 39.18 -17.71
CA VAL A 444 41.99 40.01 -17.20
C VAL A 444 42.87 40.42 -18.36
N GLY A 445 43.10 41.72 -18.56
CA GLY A 445 43.99 42.20 -19.60
C GLY A 445 45.45 41.91 -19.26
N THR A 446 46.14 41.11 -20.08
CA THR A 446 47.58 40.82 -19.93
C THR A 446 48.49 41.84 -20.60
N GLY A 447 47.93 42.79 -21.38
CA GLY A 447 48.70 43.78 -22.11
C GLY A 447 49.63 43.17 -23.18
N MET A 448 49.43 41.90 -23.57
CA MET A 448 50.23 41.26 -24.62
C MET A 448 49.99 41.94 -25.97
N PRO A 449 51.06 42.25 -26.73
CA PRO A 449 50.97 43.08 -27.92
C PRO A 449 50.18 42.45 -29.08
N SER A 450 49.62 43.34 -29.89
CA SER A 450 48.58 43.23 -30.92
C SER A 450 48.87 42.33 -32.15
N GLU A 451 49.83 41.40 -32.08
CA GLU A 451 50.22 40.57 -33.24
C GLU A 451 49.25 39.40 -33.53
N LEU A 452 48.28 39.18 -32.64
CA LEU A 452 47.23 38.17 -32.77
C LEU A 452 45.92 38.75 -33.38
N ALA A 453 45.99 39.85 -34.14
CA ALA A 453 44.83 40.56 -34.70
C ALA A 453 44.20 39.88 -35.94
N THR A 454 43.96 38.56 -35.88
CA THR A 454 43.17 37.87 -36.91
C THR A 454 41.70 37.79 -36.50
N ALA A 455 40.78 37.83 -37.47
CA ALA A 455 39.34 37.67 -37.20
C ALA A 455 39.00 36.35 -36.49
N LYS A 456 39.84 35.33 -36.64
CA LYS A 456 39.72 34.03 -35.96
C LYS A 456 40.10 34.14 -34.47
N TRP A 457 41.15 34.89 -34.16
CA TRP A 457 41.57 35.12 -32.78
C TRP A 457 40.54 35.98 -32.03
N THR A 458 40.02 37.04 -32.66
CA THR A 458 39.01 37.89 -32.03
C THR A 458 37.74 37.10 -31.74
N ALA A 459 37.29 36.25 -32.66
CA ALA A 459 36.16 35.35 -32.43
C ALA A 459 36.41 34.36 -31.27
N LEU A 460 37.61 33.77 -31.19
CA LEU A 460 38.00 32.87 -30.10
C LEU A 460 38.04 33.59 -28.75
N ALA A 461 38.64 34.78 -28.71
CA ALA A 461 38.72 35.61 -27.51
C ALA A 461 37.32 35.99 -27.01
N ILE A 462 36.44 36.46 -27.90
CA ILE A 462 35.05 36.78 -27.54
C ILE A 462 34.35 35.54 -26.95
N LEU A 463 34.48 34.37 -27.59
CA LEU A 463 33.82 33.14 -27.13
C LEU A 463 34.32 32.69 -25.75
N LEU A 464 35.63 32.71 -25.52
CA LEU A 464 36.23 32.32 -24.24
C LEU A 464 35.91 33.32 -23.14
N THR A 465 35.91 34.61 -23.44
CA THR A 465 35.52 35.66 -22.49
C THR A 465 34.05 35.54 -22.10
N VAL A 466 33.15 35.32 -23.05
CA VAL A 466 31.71 35.11 -22.78
C VAL A 466 31.50 33.85 -21.93
N ALA A 467 32.17 32.74 -22.28
CA ALA A 467 32.11 31.52 -21.49
C ALA A 467 32.65 31.74 -20.07
N GLY A 468 33.79 32.41 -19.94
CA GLY A 468 34.41 32.76 -18.67
C GLY A 468 33.52 33.62 -17.78
N MET A 469 32.90 34.66 -18.33
CA MET A 469 31.90 35.48 -17.64
C MET A 469 30.72 34.64 -17.16
N LEU A 470 30.21 33.73 -17.99
CA LEU A 470 29.10 32.85 -17.61
C LEU A 470 29.48 31.92 -16.44
N PHE A 471 30.67 31.31 -16.48
CA PHE A 471 31.12 30.45 -15.38
C PHE A 471 31.40 31.23 -14.10
N THR A 472 32.05 32.39 -14.18
CA THR A 472 32.35 33.23 -13.01
C THR A 472 31.10 33.77 -12.35
N THR A 473 30.14 34.29 -13.13
CA THR A 473 28.82 34.73 -12.63
C THR A 473 28.06 33.59 -11.94
N LEU A 474 28.08 32.40 -12.53
CA LEU A 474 27.45 31.22 -11.95
C LEU A 474 28.13 30.79 -10.63
N ILE A 475 29.47 30.80 -10.57
CA ILE A 475 30.23 30.54 -9.33
C ILE A 475 29.84 31.54 -8.23
N VAL A 476 29.86 32.85 -8.54
CA VAL A 476 29.51 33.91 -7.58
C VAL A 476 28.07 33.75 -7.11
N GLY A 477 27.12 33.51 -8.00
CA GLY A 477 25.71 33.28 -7.66
C GLY A 477 25.52 32.08 -6.71
N ILE A 478 26.26 30.99 -6.92
CA ILE A 478 26.25 29.83 -6.01
C ILE A 478 26.84 30.18 -4.64
N VAL A 479 27.93 30.94 -4.60
CA VAL A 479 28.58 31.36 -3.36
C VAL A 479 27.64 32.26 -2.55
N ILE A 480 27.03 33.27 -3.19
CA ILE A 480 26.05 34.15 -2.55
C ILE A 480 24.88 33.34 -1.99
N ARG A 481 24.30 32.44 -2.80
CA ARG A 481 23.18 31.57 -2.35
C ARG A 481 23.55 30.72 -1.12
N LYS A 482 24.81 30.30 -1.00
CA LYS A 482 25.31 29.57 0.16
C LYS A 482 25.63 30.44 1.38
N LEU A 483 25.98 31.71 1.19
CA LEU A 483 26.25 32.66 2.26
C LEU A 483 24.97 33.24 2.86
N VAL A 484 23.92 33.41 2.05
CA VAL A 484 22.60 33.92 2.47
C VAL A 484 21.80 32.86 3.27
N ARG A 485 22.11 31.58 3.06
CA ARG A 485 21.53 30.45 3.80
C ARG A 485 22.37 30.14 5.02
#